data_AF-A0A6P0JTQ7-F1
#
_entry.id   AF-A0A6P0JTQ7-F1
#
_cell.length_a   1.000
_cell.length_b   1.000
_cell.length_c   1.000
_cell.angle_alpha   90.00
_cell.angle_beta   90.00
_cell.angle_gamma   90.00
#
_symmetry.space_group_name_H-M   'P 1'
#
loop_
_entity.id
_entity.type
_entity.pdbx_description
1 polymer ?
#
loop_
_entity_poly.entity_id
_entity_poly.type
_entity_poly.pdbx_seq_one_letter_code
_entity_poly.pdbx_strand_id
1 'polypeptide(L)'
;PILERLVNEYDCILATIDIDKNSELASQFQVEGVPDVRVVQAGTMQPGFVGALSESQLREFLSNLNLESSLETQLTEARSAIAAGQIKAAKRHFDQLFKQYPNNPLVILDAAKFLIRLNKGTEAVKLLDSLSLNSPEYVSQAQAVKALLEFQQAAANPGKSELDQKYAHACRLTVEERYETALQLFLAIVKVDRKYKQDGARKAMTAIFALLGNEHPLTRQYQQDLMMTLY
;
A
#
# COMPACT_ATOMS: atom_id res chain seq x y z
N PRO A 1 4.84 15.24 10.61
CA PRO A 1 5.09 13.84 10.21
C PRO A 1 4.56 13.45 8.82
N ILE A 2 3.23 13.40 8.59
CA ILE A 2 2.67 12.94 7.30
C ILE A 2 2.98 13.93 6.18
N LEU A 3 2.70 15.23 6.40
CA LEU A 3 2.98 16.26 5.40
C LEU A 3 4.46 16.34 5.05
N GLU A 4 5.36 16.28 6.03
CA GLU A 4 6.82 16.26 5.82
C GLU A 4 7.26 15.08 4.94
N ARG A 5 6.70 13.88 5.20
CA ARG A 5 6.98 12.71 4.38
C ARG A 5 6.47 12.91 2.95
N LEU A 6 5.23 13.32 2.77
CA LEU A 6 4.66 13.55 1.44
C LEU A 6 5.43 14.62 0.68
N VAL A 7 5.83 15.71 1.33
CA VAL A 7 6.65 16.75 0.68
C VAL A 7 7.94 16.18 0.11
N ASN A 8 8.61 15.26 0.82
CA ASN A 8 9.79 14.56 0.30
C ASN A 8 9.46 13.65 -0.90
N GLU A 9 8.31 12.99 -0.89
CA GLU A 9 7.86 12.12 -1.99
C GLU A 9 7.54 12.85 -3.30
N TYR A 10 7.25 14.15 -3.23
CA TYR A 10 6.87 15.02 -4.36
C TYR A 10 7.93 16.10 -4.65
N ASP A 11 9.15 15.94 -4.10
CA ASP A 11 10.27 16.89 -4.24
C ASP A 11 9.89 18.36 -3.95
N CYS A 12 8.97 18.54 -3.01
CA CYS A 12 8.51 19.85 -2.58
C CYS A 12 9.39 20.37 -1.42
N ILE A 13 9.31 21.67 -1.15
CA ILE A 13 9.94 22.30 0.03
C ILE A 13 8.85 22.63 1.04
N LEU A 14 8.98 22.11 2.26
CA LEU A 14 8.11 22.50 3.38
C LEU A 14 8.72 23.69 4.11
N ALA A 15 8.06 24.85 4.02
CA ALA A 15 8.39 26.02 4.82
C ALA A 15 7.42 26.12 6.00
N THR A 16 7.91 25.94 7.23
CA THR A 16 7.10 26.06 8.45
C THR A 16 7.22 27.46 9.05
N ILE A 17 6.09 28.05 9.42
CA ILE A 17 6.02 29.36 10.07
C ILE A 17 5.29 29.20 11.40
N ASP A 18 5.94 29.65 12.47
CA ASP A 18 5.36 29.74 13.81
C ASP A 18 4.58 31.06 13.92
N ILE A 19 3.25 30.97 13.88
CA ILE A 19 2.37 32.16 13.88
C ILE A 19 2.38 32.91 15.22
N ASP A 20 2.69 32.23 16.34
CA ASP A 20 2.76 32.86 17.65
C ASP A 20 3.94 33.82 17.74
N LYS A 21 5.01 33.52 16.98
CA LYS A 21 6.20 34.39 16.85
C LYS A 21 6.09 35.40 15.70
N ASN A 22 5.09 35.27 14.82
CA ASN A 22 4.96 36.06 13.59
C ASN A 22 3.52 36.57 13.40
N SER A 23 2.97 37.27 14.40
CA SER A 23 1.56 37.71 14.42
C SER A 23 1.18 38.69 13.30
N GLU A 24 2.12 39.52 12.85
CA GLU A 24 1.91 40.42 11.71
C GLU A 24 1.71 39.62 10.41
N LEU A 25 2.53 38.60 10.17
CA LEU A 25 2.37 37.70 9.02
C LEU A 25 1.06 36.91 9.12
N ALA A 26 0.72 36.39 10.32
CA ALA A 26 -0.54 35.68 10.53
C ALA A 26 -1.76 36.55 10.19
N SER A 27 -1.71 37.84 10.56
CA SER A 27 -2.76 38.82 10.24
C SER A 27 -2.80 39.14 8.74
N GLN A 28 -1.63 39.36 8.12
CA GLN A 28 -1.51 39.64 6.68
C GLN A 28 -2.08 38.51 5.82
N PHE A 29 -1.81 37.26 6.22
CA PHE A 29 -2.32 36.08 5.52
C PHE A 29 -3.72 35.66 5.97
N GLN A 30 -4.33 36.35 6.95
CA GLN A 30 -5.68 36.06 7.47
C GLN A 30 -5.79 34.61 7.98
N VAL A 31 -4.84 34.20 8.82
CA VAL A 31 -4.83 32.84 9.40
C VAL A 31 -5.94 32.73 10.46
N GLU A 32 -6.95 31.91 10.19
CA GLU A 32 -8.10 31.68 11.09
C GLU A 32 -8.03 30.34 11.84
N GLY A 33 -7.13 29.43 11.44
CA GLY A 33 -6.98 28.10 12.05
C GLY A 33 -5.61 27.47 11.79
N VAL A 34 -5.23 26.49 12.61
CA VAL A 34 -3.93 25.80 12.52
C VAL A 34 -4.14 24.29 12.43
N PRO A 35 -3.45 23.58 11.51
CA PRO A 35 -2.52 24.12 10.51
C PRO A 35 -3.26 24.81 9.34
N ASP A 36 -2.76 25.97 8.90
CA ASP A 36 -3.10 26.61 7.62
C ASP A 36 -1.94 26.29 6.66
N VAL A 37 -2.22 25.48 5.64
CA VAL A 37 -1.23 25.04 4.65
C VAL A 37 -1.55 25.75 3.36
N ARG A 38 -0.53 26.37 2.76
CA ARG A 38 -0.62 27.05 1.46
C ARG A 38 0.44 26.53 0.52
N VAL A 39 0.18 26.63 -0.78
CA VAL A 39 1.09 26.12 -1.81
C VAL A 39 1.60 27.28 -2.64
N VAL A 40 2.91 27.30 -2.89
CA VAL A 40 3.54 28.26 -3.79
C VAL A 40 4.11 27.50 -4.97
N GLN A 41 3.68 27.86 -6.18
CA GLN A 41 4.18 27.28 -7.43
C GLN A 41 4.49 28.40 -8.42
N ALA A 42 5.70 28.38 -8.98
CA ALA A 42 6.18 29.42 -9.90
C ALA A 42 6.01 30.86 -9.36
N GLY A 43 6.23 31.06 -8.05
CA GLY A 43 6.10 32.36 -7.38
C GLY A 43 4.66 32.81 -7.12
N THR A 44 3.65 32.02 -7.50
CA THR A 44 2.24 32.31 -7.26
C THR A 44 1.71 31.46 -6.12
N MET A 45 1.01 32.11 -5.17
CA MET A 45 0.32 31.42 -4.08
C MET A 45 -0.98 30.81 -4.61
N GLN A 46 -1.09 29.49 -4.49
CA GLN A 46 -2.29 28.72 -4.79
C GLN A 46 -3.12 28.48 -3.52
N PRO A 47 -4.43 28.29 -3.64
CA PRO A 47 -5.26 27.86 -2.53
C PRO A 47 -4.74 26.56 -1.92
N GLY A 48 -4.69 26.50 -0.60
CA GLY A 48 -4.36 25.29 0.15
C GLY A 48 -5.53 24.81 1.00
N PHE A 49 -5.27 24.46 2.25
CA PHE A 49 -6.29 23.96 3.17
C PHE A 49 -6.04 24.41 4.60
N VAL A 50 -7.10 24.41 5.40
CA VAL A 50 -7.05 24.69 6.84
C VAL A 50 -7.51 23.45 7.60
N GLY A 51 -6.75 23.09 8.64
CA GLY A 51 -6.98 21.90 9.46
C GLY A 51 -6.17 20.69 9.00
N ALA A 52 -6.32 19.58 9.73
CA ALA A 52 -5.61 18.35 9.42
C ALA A 52 -6.35 17.54 8.34
N LEU A 53 -5.64 17.15 7.29
CA LEU A 53 -6.12 16.23 6.27
C LEU A 53 -5.54 14.82 6.47
N SER A 54 -6.29 13.80 6.08
CA SER A 54 -5.78 12.43 5.98
C SER A 54 -4.74 12.30 4.85
N GLU A 55 -3.90 11.26 4.87
CA GLU A 55 -2.90 11.04 3.81
C GLU A 55 -3.53 10.92 2.42
N SER A 56 -4.68 10.24 2.29
CA SER A 56 -5.38 10.12 1.02
C SER A 56 -5.83 11.48 0.48
N GLN A 57 -6.43 12.31 1.35
CA GLN A 57 -6.84 13.67 0.99
C GLN A 57 -5.64 14.56 0.63
N LEU A 58 -4.51 14.40 1.31
CA LEU A 58 -3.28 15.13 0.97
C LEU A 58 -2.74 14.72 -0.40
N ARG A 59 -2.70 13.42 -0.71
CA ARG A 59 -2.27 12.92 -2.02
C ARG A 59 -3.21 13.37 -3.14
N GLU A 60 -4.52 13.36 -2.90
CA GLU A 60 -5.51 13.89 -3.82
C GLU A 60 -5.31 15.40 -4.04
N PHE A 61 -5.09 16.17 -2.98
CA PHE A 61 -4.78 17.60 -3.07
C PHE A 61 -3.52 17.85 -3.91
N LEU A 62 -2.43 17.11 -3.68
CA LEU A 62 -1.20 17.22 -4.48
C LEU A 62 -1.42 16.82 -5.94
N SER A 63 -2.22 15.78 -6.19
CA SER A 63 -2.59 15.36 -7.55
C SER A 63 -3.38 16.43 -8.29
N ASN A 64 -4.29 17.13 -7.62
CA ASN A 64 -5.06 18.23 -8.21
C ASN A 64 -4.18 19.44 -8.58
N LEU A 65 -2.99 19.55 -7.98
CA LEU A 65 -1.97 20.53 -8.35
C LEU A 65 -1.08 20.04 -9.51
N ASN A 66 -1.40 18.90 -10.12
CA ASN A 66 -0.60 18.22 -11.14
C ASN A 66 0.84 17.94 -10.67
N LEU A 67 1.02 17.68 -9.37
CA LEU A 67 2.30 17.24 -8.84
C LEU A 67 2.40 15.72 -8.95
N GLU A 68 3.50 15.26 -9.52
CA GLU A 68 3.82 13.84 -9.63
C GLU A 68 4.75 13.45 -8.49
N SER A 69 4.49 12.28 -7.88
CA SER A 69 5.37 11.76 -6.85
C SER A 69 6.56 11.07 -7.49
N SER A 70 7.75 11.63 -7.31
CA SER A 70 9.02 11.00 -7.70
C SER A 70 9.20 9.62 -7.07
N LEU A 71 8.72 9.44 -5.83
CA LEU A 71 8.67 8.12 -5.20
C LEU A 71 7.83 7.13 -6.00
N GLU A 72 6.59 7.48 -6.35
CA GLU A 72 5.69 6.56 -7.07
C GLU A 72 6.20 6.24 -8.48
N THR A 73 6.81 7.23 -9.16
CA THR A 73 7.49 7.01 -10.44
C THR A 73 8.62 5.98 -10.31
N GLN A 74 9.51 6.13 -9.32
CA GLN A 74 10.60 5.18 -9.10
C GLN A 74 10.11 3.80 -8.64
N LEU A 75 9.06 3.73 -7.84
CA LEU A 75 8.42 2.46 -7.46
C LEU A 75 7.83 1.75 -8.69
N THR A 76 7.21 2.51 -9.60
CA THR A 76 6.67 1.99 -10.86
C THR A 76 7.77 1.39 -11.74
N GLU A 77 8.93 2.04 -11.83
CA GLU A 77 10.10 1.49 -12.51
C GLU A 77 10.59 0.18 -11.88
N ALA A 78 10.69 0.14 -10.55
CA ALA A 78 11.06 -1.07 -9.81
C ALA A 78 10.08 -2.21 -10.09
N ARG A 79 8.76 -1.96 -9.99
CA ARG A 79 7.70 -2.93 -10.29
C ARG A 79 7.78 -3.42 -11.74
N SER A 80 8.05 -2.52 -12.70
CA SER A 80 8.20 -2.87 -14.11
C SER A 80 9.41 -3.78 -14.34
N ALA A 81 10.54 -3.51 -13.69
CA ALA A 81 11.71 -4.38 -13.74
C ALA A 81 11.43 -5.77 -13.16
N ILE A 82 10.63 -5.87 -12.08
CA ILE A 82 10.18 -7.16 -11.53
C ILE A 82 9.31 -7.90 -12.55
N ALA A 83 8.32 -7.24 -13.14
CA ALA A 83 7.42 -7.83 -14.12
C ALA A 83 8.16 -8.34 -15.37
N ALA A 84 9.22 -7.63 -15.79
CA ALA A 84 10.09 -8.04 -16.88
C ALA A 84 11.12 -9.12 -16.49
N GLY A 85 11.11 -9.62 -15.25
CA GLY A 85 12.07 -10.62 -14.77
C GLY A 85 13.50 -10.08 -14.59
N GLN A 86 13.70 -8.77 -14.63
CA GLN A 86 15.00 -8.11 -14.55
C GLN A 86 15.45 -7.93 -13.10
N ILE A 87 15.72 -9.04 -12.40
CA ILE A 87 16.02 -9.06 -10.96
C ILE A 87 17.15 -8.11 -10.55
N LYS A 88 18.24 -8.05 -11.34
CA LYS A 88 19.36 -7.13 -11.08
C LYS A 88 18.96 -5.65 -11.22
N ALA A 89 18.07 -5.33 -12.16
CA ALA A 89 17.56 -3.97 -12.32
C ALA A 89 16.63 -3.60 -11.16
N ALA A 90 15.67 -4.46 -10.83
CA ALA A 90 14.77 -4.27 -9.69
C ALA A 90 15.54 -4.04 -8.38
N LYS A 91 16.59 -4.83 -8.11
CA LYS A 91 17.45 -4.62 -6.94
C LYS A 91 18.11 -3.24 -6.94
N ARG A 92 18.64 -2.78 -8.09
CA ARG A 92 19.26 -1.44 -8.19
C ARG A 92 18.25 -0.32 -7.92
N HIS A 93 17.03 -0.44 -8.43
CA HIS A 93 15.96 0.53 -8.12
C HIS A 93 15.65 0.56 -6.62
N PHE A 94 15.51 -0.59 -5.96
CA PHE A 94 15.31 -0.61 -4.50
C PHE A 94 16.52 -0.07 -3.72
N ASP A 95 17.75 -0.37 -4.14
CA ASP A 95 18.96 0.18 -3.52
C ASP A 95 19.00 1.72 -3.62
N GLN A 96 18.47 2.31 -4.71
CA GLN A 96 18.31 3.77 -4.86
C GLN A 96 17.18 4.31 -3.99
N LEU A 97 16.01 3.67 -4.03
CA LEU A 97 14.85 4.05 -3.23
C LEU A 97 15.17 4.07 -1.73
N PHE A 98 15.90 3.08 -1.20
CA PHE A 98 16.29 3.07 0.21
C PHE A 98 17.32 4.14 0.59
N LYS A 99 18.13 4.62 -0.37
CA LYS A 99 19.03 5.75 -0.14
C LYS A 99 18.27 7.07 -0.06
N GLN A 100 17.29 7.26 -0.93
CA GLN A 100 16.53 8.51 -1.02
C GLN A 100 15.41 8.59 0.02
N TYR A 101 14.72 7.48 0.26
CA TYR A 101 13.54 7.37 1.12
C TYR A 101 13.75 6.32 2.22
N PRO A 102 14.73 6.52 3.13
CA PRO A 102 14.99 5.58 4.21
C PRO A 102 13.74 5.41 5.07
N ASN A 103 13.40 4.15 5.40
CA ASN A 103 12.22 3.79 6.19
C ASN A 103 10.86 4.20 5.59
N ASN A 104 10.77 4.55 4.30
CA ASN A 104 9.48 4.85 3.70
C ASN A 104 8.60 3.57 3.62
N PRO A 105 7.36 3.60 4.13
CA PRO A 105 6.47 2.45 4.15
C PRO A 105 6.22 1.80 2.79
N LEU A 106 6.03 2.59 1.74
CA LEU A 106 5.73 2.09 0.40
C LEU A 106 6.93 1.36 -0.19
N VAL A 107 8.14 1.91 0.00
CA VAL A 107 9.40 1.25 -0.40
C VAL A 107 9.57 -0.08 0.32
N ILE A 108 9.31 -0.12 1.63
CA ILE A 108 9.42 -1.35 2.42
C ILE A 108 8.43 -2.41 1.92
N LEU A 109 7.17 -2.04 1.72
CA LEU A 109 6.13 -2.98 1.29
C LEU A 109 6.47 -3.63 -0.07
N ASP A 110 6.91 -2.83 -1.04
CA ASP A 110 7.24 -3.35 -2.36
C ASP A 110 8.57 -4.11 -2.39
N ALA A 111 9.57 -3.68 -1.62
CA ALA A 111 10.81 -4.44 -1.44
C ALA A 111 10.53 -5.79 -0.79
N ALA A 112 9.63 -5.86 0.19
CA ALA A 112 9.23 -7.11 0.82
C ALA A 112 8.51 -8.04 -0.16
N LYS A 113 7.57 -7.54 -0.97
CA LYS A 113 6.94 -8.33 -2.05
C LYS A 113 7.99 -8.88 -3.02
N PHE A 114 8.96 -8.05 -3.42
CA PHE A 114 10.07 -8.47 -4.27
C PHE A 114 10.91 -9.60 -3.63
N LEU A 115 11.27 -9.46 -2.34
CA LEU A 115 12.00 -10.49 -1.60
C LEU A 115 11.21 -11.80 -1.51
N ILE A 116 9.90 -11.75 -1.31
CA ILE A 116 9.02 -12.92 -1.30
C ILE A 116 9.04 -13.63 -2.66
N ARG A 117 8.99 -12.89 -3.77
CA ARG A 117 9.14 -13.46 -5.13
C ARG A 117 10.49 -14.14 -5.34
N LEU A 118 11.53 -13.68 -4.67
CA LEU A 118 12.86 -14.29 -4.69
C LEU A 118 13.03 -15.45 -3.69
N ASN A 119 11.95 -15.92 -3.05
CA ASN A 119 11.97 -16.92 -1.97
C ASN A 119 12.81 -16.50 -0.75
N LYS A 120 12.99 -15.19 -0.54
CA LYS A 120 13.71 -14.60 0.61
C LYS A 120 12.75 -14.17 1.71
N GLY A 121 11.83 -15.06 2.10
CA GLY A 121 10.76 -14.77 3.05
C GLY A 121 11.24 -14.26 4.41
N THR A 122 12.34 -14.80 4.95
CA THR A 122 12.91 -14.35 6.23
C THR A 122 13.38 -12.89 6.18
N GLU A 123 13.99 -12.46 5.07
CA GLU A 123 14.42 -11.07 4.87
C GLU A 123 13.20 -10.14 4.74
N ALA A 124 12.17 -10.58 3.98
CA ALA A 124 10.92 -9.83 3.83
C ALA A 124 10.20 -9.62 5.17
N VAL A 125 10.10 -10.67 5.99
CA VAL A 125 9.44 -10.59 7.32
C VAL A 125 10.16 -9.61 8.23
N LYS A 126 11.50 -9.64 8.30
CA LYS A 126 12.28 -8.68 9.11
C LYS A 126 12.01 -7.24 8.70
N LEU A 127 11.93 -6.97 7.39
CA LEU A 127 11.65 -5.64 6.87
C LEU A 127 10.23 -5.19 7.23
N LEU A 128 9.24 -6.08 7.11
CA LEU A 128 7.84 -5.81 7.46
C LEU A 128 7.62 -5.68 8.98
N ASP A 129 8.38 -6.39 9.81
CA ASP A 129 8.37 -6.24 11.27
C ASP A 129 8.88 -4.85 11.66
N SER A 130 9.99 -4.40 11.06
CA SER A 130 10.49 -3.05 11.28
C SER A 130 9.47 -1.99 10.84
N LEU A 131 8.77 -2.19 9.73
CA LEU A 131 7.70 -1.29 9.31
C LEU A 131 6.56 -1.25 10.33
N SER A 132 6.12 -2.42 10.80
CA SER A 132 5.00 -2.53 11.74
C SER A 132 5.27 -1.82 13.07
N LEU A 133 6.55 -1.77 13.49
CA LEU A 133 6.97 -1.06 14.70
C LEU A 133 7.03 0.46 14.50
N ASN A 134 7.46 0.92 13.33
CA ASN A 134 7.74 2.33 13.05
C ASN A 134 6.56 3.08 12.42
N SER A 135 5.59 2.36 11.84
CA SER A 135 4.45 2.94 11.12
C SER A 135 3.18 2.12 11.37
N PRO A 136 2.53 2.31 12.53
CA PRO A 136 1.34 1.56 12.94
C PRO A 136 0.20 1.57 11.90
N GLU A 137 0.08 2.65 11.14
CA GLU A 137 -0.93 2.83 10.08
C GLU A 137 -0.72 1.91 8.86
N TYR A 138 0.46 1.28 8.73
CA TYR A 138 0.79 0.32 7.68
C TYR A 138 0.80 -1.14 8.15
N VAL A 139 0.44 -1.43 9.41
CA VAL A 139 0.47 -2.79 9.98
C VAL A 139 -0.42 -3.75 9.19
N SER A 140 -1.62 -3.32 8.78
CA SER A 140 -2.55 -4.14 8.01
C SER A 140 -1.98 -4.52 6.64
N GLN A 141 -1.33 -3.58 5.96
CA GLN A 141 -0.67 -3.79 4.67
C GLN A 141 0.55 -4.69 4.84
N ALA A 142 1.33 -4.51 5.91
CA ALA A 142 2.46 -5.37 6.22
C ALA A 142 2.02 -6.82 6.48
N GLN A 143 0.93 -7.03 7.23
CA GLN A 143 0.33 -8.35 7.44
C GLN A 143 -0.17 -8.96 6.12
N ALA A 144 -0.79 -8.16 5.25
CA ALA A 144 -1.25 -8.61 3.94
C ALA A 144 -0.09 -9.08 3.04
N VAL A 145 1.05 -8.37 3.07
CA VAL A 145 2.26 -8.80 2.36
C VAL A 145 2.83 -10.08 2.97
N LYS A 146 2.83 -10.24 4.30
CA LYS A 146 3.25 -11.50 4.95
C LYS A 146 2.38 -12.68 4.54
N ALA A 147 1.09 -12.48 4.33
CA ALA A 147 0.17 -13.53 3.89
C ALA A 147 0.56 -14.14 2.52
N LEU A 148 1.35 -13.44 1.68
CA LEU A 148 1.90 -14.02 0.45
C LEU A 148 2.77 -15.25 0.72
N LEU A 149 3.46 -15.32 1.86
CA LEU A 149 4.25 -16.50 2.25
C LEU A 149 3.34 -17.70 2.57
N GLU A 150 2.22 -17.45 3.24
CA GLU A 150 1.21 -18.48 3.52
C GLU A 150 0.56 -18.98 2.23
N PHE A 151 0.29 -18.07 1.28
CA PHE A 151 -0.22 -18.44 -0.04
C PHE A 151 0.80 -19.26 -0.84
N GLN A 152 2.09 -18.91 -0.82
CA GLN A 152 3.14 -19.73 -1.44
C GLN A 152 3.17 -21.14 -0.84
N GLN A 153 3.11 -21.26 0.49
CA GLN A 153 3.13 -22.54 1.17
C GLN A 153 1.89 -23.40 0.85
N ALA A 154 0.69 -22.78 0.83
CA ALA A 154 -0.55 -23.45 0.50
C ALA A 154 -0.60 -23.88 -0.98
N ALA A 155 -0.06 -23.06 -1.89
CA ALA A 155 0.04 -23.38 -3.31
C ALA A 155 0.99 -24.57 -3.58
N ALA A 156 2.07 -24.69 -2.80
CA ALA A 156 3.06 -25.76 -2.91
C ALA A 156 2.58 -27.09 -2.31
N ASN A 157 1.65 -27.06 -1.36
CA ASN A 157 1.15 -28.24 -0.65
C ASN A 157 -0.36 -28.38 -0.82
N PRO A 158 -0.86 -28.70 -2.04
CA PRO A 158 -2.27 -28.96 -2.24
C PRO A 158 -2.67 -30.19 -1.43
N GLY A 159 -3.62 -30.03 -0.52
CA GLY A 159 -4.23 -31.16 0.20
C GLY A 159 -4.99 -32.08 -0.75
N LYS A 160 -5.67 -33.09 -0.18
CA LYS A 160 -6.27 -34.17 -0.99
C LYS A 160 -7.68 -33.89 -1.46
N SER A 161 -8.48 -33.14 -0.67
CA SER A 161 -9.88 -32.88 -1.01
C SER A 161 -10.01 -31.92 -2.20
N GLU A 162 -11.19 -31.91 -2.84
CA GLU A 162 -11.49 -30.96 -3.91
C GLU A 162 -11.36 -29.51 -3.42
N LEU A 163 -11.84 -29.21 -2.20
CA LEU A 163 -11.70 -27.89 -1.59
C LEU A 163 -10.24 -27.55 -1.27
N ASP A 164 -9.39 -28.54 -0.91
CA ASP A 164 -7.94 -28.31 -0.73
C ASP A 164 -7.27 -27.92 -2.03
N GLN A 165 -7.56 -28.64 -3.11
CA GLN A 165 -6.99 -28.37 -4.42
C GLN A 165 -7.46 -27.02 -4.95
N LYS A 166 -8.75 -26.68 -4.80
CA LYS A 166 -9.31 -25.38 -5.19
C LYS A 166 -8.70 -24.23 -4.38
N TYR A 167 -8.53 -24.41 -3.08
CA TYR A 167 -7.87 -23.42 -2.22
C TYR A 167 -6.41 -23.20 -2.63
N ALA A 168 -5.65 -24.27 -2.82
CA ALA A 168 -4.26 -24.19 -3.26
C ALA A 168 -4.13 -23.54 -4.66
N HIS A 169 -5.08 -23.80 -5.55
CA HIS A 169 -5.14 -23.14 -6.86
C HIS A 169 -5.40 -21.63 -6.73
N ALA A 170 -6.35 -21.22 -5.89
CA ALA A 170 -6.60 -19.82 -5.59
C ALA A 170 -5.37 -19.13 -4.98
N CYS A 171 -4.66 -19.79 -4.04
CA CYS A 171 -3.41 -19.27 -3.48
C CYS A 171 -2.33 -19.08 -4.54
N ARG A 172 -2.19 -20.02 -5.49
CA ARG A 172 -1.23 -19.90 -6.60
C ARG A 172 -1.54 -18.69 -7.47
N LEU A 173 -2.81 -18.49 -7.83
CA LEU A 173 -3.25 -17.33 -8.59
C LEU A 173 -2.98 -16.03 -7.84
N THR A 174 -3.13 -15.99 -6.51
CA THR A 174 -2.77 -14.83 -5.69
C THR A 174 -1.27 -14.51 -5.77
N VAL A 175 -0.41 -15.52 -5.68
CA VAL A 175 1.06 -15.35 -5.80
C VAL A 175 1.46 -14.88 -7.20
N GLU A 176 0.72 -15.30 -8.23
CA GLU A 176 0.85 -14.85 -9.62
C GLU A 176 0.16 -13.51 -9.90
N GLU A 177 -0.41 -12.86 -8.87
CA GLU A 177 -1.14 -11.57 -8.95
C GLU A 177 -2.37 -11.60 -9.87
N ARG A 178 -2.91 -12.79 -10.15
CA ARG A 178 -4.18 -13.00 -10.85
C ARG A 178 -5.35 -12.88 -9.88
N TYR A 179 -5.47 -11.70 -9.26
CA TYR A 179 -6.34 -11.47 -8.11
C TYR A 179 -7.83 -11.70 -8.40
N GLU A 180 -8.32 -11.29 -9.58
CA GLU A 180 -9.72 -11.47 -9.92
C GLU A 180 -10.12 -12.96 -9.92
N THR A 181 -9.37 -13.80 -10.64
CA THR A 181 -9.63 -15.24 -10.67
C THR A 181 -9.43 -15.90 -9.31
N ALA A 182 -8.43 -15.45 -8.53
CA ALA A 182 -8.23 -15.93 -7.16
C ALA A 182 -9.45 -15.62 -6.27
N LEU A 183 -9.96 -14.38 -6.32
CA LEU A 183 -11.13 -13.93 -5.56
C LEU A 183 -12.39 -14.71 -5.93
N GLN A 184 -12.61 -15.00 -7.23
CA GLN A 184 -13.71 -15.85 -7.69
C GLN A 184 -13.66 -17.24 -7.03
N LEU A 185 -12.48 -17.86 -6.99
CA LEU A 185 -12.32 -19.19 -6.40
C LEU A 185 -12.50 -19.17 -4.87
N PHE A 186 -11.93 -18.18 -4.18
CA PHE A 186 -12.12 -18.05 -2.74
C PHE A 186 -13.59 -17.81 -2.39
N LEU A 187 -14.29 -16.93 -3.11
CA LEU A 187 -15.72 -16.70 -2.91
C LEU A 187 -16.53 -17.98 -3.14
N ALA A 188 -16.20 -18.75 -4.18
CA ALA A 188 -16.84 -20.03 -4.44
C ALA A 188 -16.60 -21.05 -3.31
N ILE A 189 -15.42 -21.04 -2.67
CA ILE A 189 -15.17 -21.87 -1.47
C ILE A 189 -16.04 -21.39 -0.31
N VAL A 190 -16.13 -20.07 -0.06
CA VAL A 190 -16.98 -19.51 1.01
C VAL A 190 -18.45 -19.91 0.83
N LYS A 191 -18.96 -19.92 -0.41
CA LYS A 191 -20.34 -20.36 -0.75
C LYS A 191 -20.58 -21.84 -0.45
N VAL A 192 -19.57 -22.69 -0.58
CA VAL A 192 -19.68 -24.14 -0.35
C VAL A 192 -19.50 -24.49 1.13
N ASP A 193 -18.43 -23.99 1.75
CA ASP A 193 -18.13 -24.20 3.16
C ASP A 193 -17.45 -22.95 3.73
N ARG A 194 -18.24 -22.12 4.42
CA ARG A 194 -17.77 -20.91 5.10
C ARG A 194 -16.69 -21.21 6.14
N LYS A 195 -16.78 -22.34 6.85
CA LYS A 195 -15.88 -22.68 7.96
C LYS A 195 -14.62 -23.40 7.49
N TYR A 196 -14.52 -23.68 6.19
CA TYR A 196 -13.38 -24.34 5.58
C TYR A 196 -12.05 -23.70 6.01
N LYS A 197 -11.14 -24.51 6.57
CA LYS A 197 -9.87 -24.09 7.17
C LYS A 197 -10.00 -22.89 8.13
N GLN A 198 -11.00 -22.90 9.01
CA GLN A 198 -11.24 -21.84 9.99
C GLN A 198 -11.41 -20.45 9.32
N ASP A 199 -12.36 -20.36 8.40
CA ASP A 199 -12.61 -19.18 7.55
C ASP A 199 -11.46 -18.85 6.59
N GLY A 200 -10.69 -19.85 6.16
CA GLY A 200 -9.47 -19.65 5.37
C GLY A 200 -9.71 -18.87 4.08
N ALA A 201 -10.78 -19.21 3.33
CA ALA A 201 -11.10 -18.51 2.08
C ALA A 201 -11.54 -17.05 2.30
N ARG A 202 -12.34 -16.77 3.34
CA ARG A 202 -12.73 -15.40 3.70
C ARG A 202 -11.52 -14.57 4.11
N LYS A 203 -10.65 -15.12 4.96
CA LYS A 203 -9.40 -14.47 5.39
C LYS A 203 -8.48 -14.20 4.19
N ALA A 204 -8.38 -15.14 3.25
CA ALA A 204 -7.62 -14.95 2.03
C ALA A 204 -8.14 -13.78 1.18
N MET A 205 -9.47 -13.67 1.02
CA MET A 205 -10.08 -12.52 0.33
C MET A 205 -9.74 -11.20 1.04
N THR A 206 -9.84 -11.15 2.38
CA THR A 206 -9.47 -9.96 3.16
C THR A 206 -8.00 -9.58 2.97
N ALA A 207 -7.10 -10.56 2.93
CA ALA A 207 -5.68 -10.31 2.65
C ALA A 207 -5.48 -9.72 1.24
N ILE A 208 -6.19 -10.23 0.21
CA ILE A 208 -6.14 -9.69 -1.15
C ILE A 208 -6.67 -8.26 -1.20
N PHE A 209 -7.77 -7.95 -0.49
CA PHE A 209 -8.29 -6.58 -0.40
C PHE A 209 -7.26 -5.61 0.19
N ALA A 210 -6.55 -6.04 1.23
CA ALA A 210 -5.49 -5.23 1.84
C ALA A 210 -4.25 -5.10 0.94
N LEU A 211 -3.95 -6.08 0.08
CA LEU A 211 -2.89 -6.00 -0.93
C LEU A 211 -3.22 -5.01 -2.06
N LEU A 212 -4.48 -5.00 -2.51
CA LEU A 212 -4.98 -4.14 -3.59
C LEU A 212 -5.31 -2.72 -3.12
N GLY A 213 -5.67 -2.56 -1.85
CA GLY A 213 -6.21 -1.33 -1.29
C GLY A 213 -7.74 -1.22 -1.40
N ASN A 214 -8.32 -0.38 -0.54
CA ASN A 214 -9.77 -0.23 -0.39
C ASN A 214 -10.45 0.39 -1.63
N GLU A 215 -9.73 1.24 -2.36
CA GLU A 215 -10.26 1.95 -3.52
C GLU A 215 -10.23 1.11 -4.81
N HIS A 216 -9.54 -0.04 -4.79
CA HIS A 216 -9.39 -0.88 -5.98
C HIS A 216 -10.75 -1.45 -6.43
N PRO A 217 -11.09 -1.43 -7.73
CA PRO A 217 -12.39 -1.91 -8.22
C PRO A 217 -12.72 -3.34 -7.78
N LEU A 218 -11.76 -4.26 -7.88
CA LEU A 218 -11.92 -5.64 -7.40
C LEU A 218 -12.18 -5.71 -5.89
N THR A 219 -11.52 -4.87 -5.08
CA THR A 219 -11.77 -4.85 -3.63
C THR A 219 -13.21 -4.49 -3.35
N ARG A 220 -13.72 -3.39 -3.93
CA ARG A 220 -15.10 -2.94 -3.73
C ARG A 220 -16.13 -3.98 -4.17
N GLN A 221 -15.95 -4.56 -5.35
CA GLN A 221 -16.84 -5.58 -5.90
C GLN A 221 -16.90 -6.82 -4.99
N TYR A 222 -15.75 -7.44 -4.71
CA TYR A 222 -15.74 -8.71 -3.97
C TYR A 222 -16.00 -8.54 -2.47
N GLN A 223 -15.84 -7.35 -1.90
CA GLN A 223 -16.33 -7.03 -0.56
C GLN A 223 -17.87 -7.09 -0.50
N GLN A 224 -18.55 -6.51 -1.49
CA GLN A 224 -20.00 -6.56 -1.59
C GLN A 224 -20.48 -8.01 -1.79
N ASP A 225 -19.88 -8.75 -2.73
CA ASP A 225 -20.23 -10.14 -2.99
C ASP A 225 -20.00 -11.05 -1.77
N LEU A 226 -18.91 -10.82 -1.04
CA LEU A 226 -18.60 -11.54 0.19
C LEU A 226 -19.64 -11.23 1.28
N MET A 227 -20.00 -9.95 1.44
CA MET A 227 -21.05 -9.56 2.39
C MET A 227 -22.36 -10.28 2.08
N MET A 228 -22.82 -10.23 0.84
CA MET A 228 -24.07 -10.89 0.40
C MET A 228 -24.04 -12.42 0.55
N THR A 229 -22.87 -13.04 0.59
CA THR A 229 -22.72 -14.49 0.79
C THR A 229 -22.76 -14.88 2.27
N LEU A 230 -22.48 -13.95 3.19
CA LEU A 230 -22.37 -14.23 4.63
C LEU A 230 -23.67 -14.01 5.41
N TYR A 231 -24.66 -13.36 4.80
CA TYR A 231 -26.00 -13.11 5.32
C TYR A 231 -27.02 -13.98 4.59
#